data_AF-A0A316MDT6-F1
#
_entry.id   AF-A0A316MDT6-F1
#
_cell.length_a   1.000
_cell.length_b   1.000
_cell.length_c   1.000
_cell.angle_alpha   90.00
_cell.angle_beta   90.00
_cell.angle_gamma   90.00
#
_symmetry.space_group_name_H-M   'P 1'
#
loop_
_entity.id
_entity.type
_entity.pdbx_description
1 polymer ?
#
loop_
_entity_poly.entity_id
_entity_poly.type
_entity_poly.pdbx_seq_one_letter_code
_entity_poly.pdbx_strand_id
1 'polypeptide(L)'
;MKDVFILASHRSLVHKAETIIAEEGLDRIDIFFCKTVEEVLRFVTEALPATAEVLLAMPGTTTLLEDVIGDKIPLLPIEYNNIDIIRALREALSFCPGSVALGHYREENPRIRDIREMAGRPFMNFLFGDDDDTNRNILEKFREQGVSAIVGGGYICNLAQEAGFSVFPLEVNPATLRKTIKNALSIADTRRYDRYSRRSMDTILRYQAEAVITVNHENRINFFNKSAENIFGMDSAAALGKSPALVLPGNCFENVLTSREPVENFLHSLHHIDIIGDYRPVVDNGIVVGAVGTFSTMMEIRKKEELARKYYAPKSSRPHFSFDDFLGDSPRFRALLEKARCFALTDETVLITGESGTGKEVMASSIHNAGRRRAGPFLAINCASIPATLMESELFGYEPGAFTGGRKAGAPGVFESAHGGTLFLDEIGEMPFELQAKLLRALQERKVRRIGSSHEIPVDVRIVAATNRNLEKEVARRRFRVDLYYRLNILQIHMLPLREYADSAGDMAERILLRLAPESDVSDRRHLRSLLKKLGTYDWPGNMRELENIVRRYAALRPHLTRPISLDDIFVRPDIREKPLETAPSKKEQEYRNIMELFARFHGNRTLVARELGISRSTLWRKLKTLGQGNAD
;
A
#
# COMPACT_ATOMS: atom_id res chain seq x y z
N MET A 1 -10.72 -28.08 -18.00
CA MET A 1 -9.77 -29.09 -17.49
C MET A 1 -10.59 -30.08 -16.69
N LYS A 2 -10.45 -31.38 -16.98
CA LYS A 2 -11.19 -32.45 -16.30
C LYS A 2 -10.52 -32.75 -14.95
N ASP A 3 -11.27 -32.68 -13.87
CA ASP A 3 -10.78 -32.87 -12.50
C ASP A 3 -11.64 -33.82 -11.65
N VAL A 4 -12.81 -34.21 -12.16
CA VAL A 4 -13.67 -35.25 -11.58
C VAL A 4 -13.80 -36.40 -12.56
N PHE A 5 -13.56 -37.62 -12.11
CA PHE A 5 -13.49 -38.80 -12.97
C PHE A 5 -14.51 -39.84 -12.53
N ILE A 6 -15.36 -40.30 -13.45
CA ILE A 6 -16.33 -41.38 -13.21
C ILE A 6 -15.78 -42.66 -13.84
N LEU A 7 -15.52 -43.66 -13.01
CA LEU A 7 -15.26 -45.03 -13.46
C LEU A 7 -16.58 -45.78 -13.59
N ALA A 8 -16.97 -46.03 -14.82
CA ALA A 8 -18.17 -46.78 -15.15
C ALA A 8 -17.83 -48.21 -15.55
N SER A 9 -18.37 -49.19 -14.83
CA SER A 9 -18.18 -50.60 -15.15
C SER A 9 -19.25 -51.18 -16.08
N HIS A 10 -20.25 -50.39 -16.48
CA HIS A 10 -21.32 -50.81 -17.40
C HIS A 10 -21.81 -49.63 -18.26
N ARG A 11 -22.24 -49.91 -19.50
CA ARG A 11 -22.67 -48.87 -20.47
C ARG A 11 -23.88 -48.05 -20.01
N SER A 12 -24.79 -48.63 -19.23
CA SER A 12 -25.94 -47.89 -18.67
C SER A 12 -25.48 -46.71 -17.80
N LEU A 13 -24.45 -46.91 -16.96
CA LEU A 13 -23.92 -45.83 -16.13
C LEU A 13 -23.23 -44.75 -16.97
N VAL A 14 -22.49 -45.15 -18.01
CA VAL A 14 -21.88 -44.22 -18.98
C VAL A 14 -22.96 -43.32 -19.58
N HIS A 15 -24.01 -43.91 -20.16
CA HIS A 15 -25.07 -43.16 -20.83
C HIS A 15 -25.81 -42.21 -19.87
N LYS A 16 -26.11 -42.66 -18.65
CA LYS A 16 -26.74 -41.80 -17.63
C LYS A 16 -25.86 -40.64 -17.21
N ALA A 17 -24.56 -40.90 -17.02
CA ALA A 17 -23.61 -39.86 -16.66
C ALA A 17 -23.42 -38.86 -17.82
N GLU A 18 -23.29 -39.32 -19.07
CA GLU A 18 -23.22 -38.46 -20.26
C GLU A 18 -24.44 -37.55 -20.39
N THR A 19 -25.64 -38.10 -20.22
CA THR A 19 -26.89 -37.33 -20.26
C THR A 19 -26.90 -36.24 -19.19
N ILE A 20 -26.56 -36.57 -17.93
CA ILE A 20 -26.50 -35.57 -16.84
C ILE A 20 -25.44 -34.50 -17.12
N ILE A 21 -24.27 -34.89 -17.63
CA ILE A 21 -23.18 -33.97 -17.96
C ILE A 21 -23.62 -33.00 -19.07
N ALA A 22 -24.29 -33.50 -20.11
CA ALA A 22 -24.77 -32.68 -21.21
C ALA A 22 -25.92 -31.75 -20.79
N GLU A 23 -26.87 -32.25 -19.99
CA GLU A 23 -28.00 -31.45 -19.47
C GLU A 23 -27.55 -30.31 -18.56
N GLU A 24 -26.56 -30.54 -17.71
CA GLU A 24 -26.09 -29.56 -16.71
C GLU A 24 -24.82 -28.79 -17.14
N GLY A 25 -24.26 -29.05 -18.33
CA GLY A 25 -23.07 -28.38 -18.84
C GLY A 25 -21.81 -28.64 -18.01
N LEU A 26 -21.62 -29.89 -17.54
CA LEU A 26 -20.57 -30.25 -16.58
C LEU A 26 -19.24 -30.62 -17.25
N ASP A 27 -18.61 -29.63 -17.90
CA ASP A 27 -17.39 -29.79 -18.70
C ASP A 27 -16.15 -30.30 -17.93
N ARG A 28 -16.23 -30.35 -16.60
CA ARG A 28 -15.16 -30.77 -15.67
C ARG A 28 -15.12 -32.27 -15.41
N ILE A 29 -16.16 -33.00 -15.81
CA ILE A 29 -16.31 -34.41 -15.52
C ILE A 29 -15.88 -35.22 -16.74
N ASP A 30 -15.07 -36.24 -16.52
CA ASP A 30 -14.73 -37.22 -17.55
C ASP A 30 -15.19 -38.62 -17.14
N ILE A 31 -15.54 -39.45 -18.13
CA ILE A 31 -16.06 -40.80 -17.88
C ILE A 31 -15.10 -41.80 -18.51
N PHE A 32 -14.67 -42.77 -17.71
CA PHE A 32 -13.84 -43.87 -18.13
C PHE A 32 -14.63 -45.17 -17.99
N PHE A 33 -14.79 -45.86 -19.12
CA PHE A 33 -15.47 -47.15 -19.16
C PHE A 33 -14.44 -48.27 -18.99
N CYS A 34 -14.56 -49.04 -17.89
CA CYS A 34 -13.67 -50.14 -17.57
C CYS A 34 -14.49 -51.42 -17.37
N LYS A 35 -14.29 -52.41 -18.25
CA LYS A 35 -15.08 -53.65 -18.24
C LYS A 35 -14.62 -54.64 -17.19
N THR A 36 -13.32 -54.70 -16.93
CA THR A 36 -12.67 -55.68 -16.05
C THR A 36 -11.98 -55.01 -14.87
N VAL A 37 -11.65 -55.81 -13.84
CA VAL A 37 -10.85 -55.37 -12.69
C VAL A 37 -9.47 -54.90 -13.15
N GLU A 38 -8.84 -55.60 -14.08
CA GLU A 38 -7.54 -55.21 -14.65
C GLU A 38 -7.58 -53.83 -15.33
N GLU A 39 -8.64 -53.52 -16.09
CA GLU A 39 -8.79 -52.20 -16.72
C GLU A 39 -8.96 -51.09 -15.67
N VAL A 40 -9.71 -51.34 -14.59
CA VAL A 40 -9.85 -50.40 -13.47
C VAL A 40 -8.49 -50.14 -12.80
N LEU A 41 -7.76 -51.20 -12.48
CA LEU A 41 -6.45 -51.10 -11.83
C LEU A 41 -5.43 -50.40 -12.72
N ARG A 42 -5.39 -50.74 -14.02
CA ARG A 42 -4.52 -50.08 -15.02
C ARG A 42 -4.84 -48.60 -15.15
N PHE A 43 -6.13 -48.24 -15.18
CA PHE A 43 -6.50 -46.82 -15.25
C PHE A 43 -5.95 -46.03 -14.07
N VAL A 44 -6.15 -46.54 -12.84
CA VAL A 44 -5.74 -45.83 -11.63
C VAL A 44 -4.22 -45.77 -11.46
N THR A 45 -3.49 -46.80 -11.88
CA THR A 45 -2.04 -46.89 -11.71
C THR A 45 -1.24 -46.20 -12.82
N GLU A 46 -1.72 -46.24 -14.06
CA GLU A 46 -0.96 -45.77 -15.23
C GLU A 46 -1.60 -44.57 -15.95
N ALA A 47 -2.93 -44.47 -15.96
CA ALA A 47 -3.65 -43.53 -16.82
C ALA A 47 -4.37 -42.39 -16.08
N LEU A 48 -4.38 -42.40 -14.74
CA LEU A 48 -5.10 -41.42 -13.95
C LEU A 48 -4.46 -40.02 -14.09
N PRO A 49 -5.18 -39.01 -14.60
CA PRO A 49 -4.59 -37.70 -14.82
C PRO A 49 -4.15 -37.05 -13.50
N ALA A 50 -3.01 -36.34 -13.52
CA ALA A 50 -2.53 -35.56 -12.36
C ALA A 50 -3.51 -34.44 -11.92
N THR A 51 -4.51 -34.13 -12.76
CA THR A 51 -5.60 -33.19 -12.48
C THR A 51 -6.75 -33.81 -11.70
N ALA A 52 -6.75 -35.13 -11.46
CA ALA A 52 -7.78 -35.82 -10.70
C ALA A 52 -7.84 -35.32 -9.25
N GLU A 53 -8.99 -34.74 -8.88
CA GLU A 53 -9.29 -34.30 -7.53
C GLU A 53 -10.26 -35.24 -6.83
N VAL A 54 -11.14 -35.92 -7.58
CA VAL A 54 -12.15 -36.86 -7.06
C VAL A 54 -12.42 -37.97 -8.07
N LEU A 55 -12.58 -39.19 -7.57
CA LEU A 55 -13.01 -40.36 -8.35
C LEU A 55 -14.40 -40.83 -7.89
N LEU A 56 -15.29 -41.09 -8.83
CA LEU A 56 -16.59 -41.73 -8.57
C LEU A 56 -16.58 -43.12 -9.17
N ALA A 57 -17.07 -44.11 -8.44
CA ALA A 57 -17.27 -45.47 -8.95
C ALA A 57 -18.42 -46.16 -8.24
N MET A 58 -18.88 -47.30 -8.76
CA MET A 58 -19.87 -48.13 -8.04
C MET A 58 -19.26 -48.70 -6.75
N PRO A 59 -20.06 -49.00 -5.71
CA PRO A 59 -19.57 -49.43 -4.40
C PRO A 59 -18.51 -50.55 -4.43
N GLY A 60 -18.71 -51.61 -5.22
CA GLY A 60 -17.70 -52.67 -5.34
C GLY A 60 -16.37 -52.19 -5.94
N THR A 61 -16.43 -51.28 -6.90
CA THR A 61 -15.24 -50.66 -7.49
C THR A 61 -14.56 -49.69 -6.52
N THR A 62 -15.30 -48.95 -5.70
CA THR A 62 -14.68 -48.09 -4.67
C THR A 62 -13.97 -48.93 -3.62
N THR A 63 -14.56 -50.02 -3.15
CA THR A 63 -13.93 -50.94 -2.18
C THR A 63 -12.66 -51.58 -2.76
N LEU A 64 -12.68 -52.00 -4.03
CA LEU A 64 -11.47 -52.46 -4.74
C LEU A 64 -10.35 -51.41 -4.75
N LEU A 65 -10.72 -50.13 -4.93
CA LEU A 65 -9.76 -49.04 -5.09
C LEU A 65 -9.24 -48.45 -3.78
N GLU A 66 -9.93 -48.67 -2.65
CA GLU A 66 -9.46 -48.25 -1.33
C GLU A 66 -8.07 -48.84 -1.02
N ASP A 67 -7.86 -50.12 -1.33
CA ASP A 67 -6.59 -50.83 -1.12
C ASP A 67 -5.44 -50.29 -2.01
N VAL A 68 -5.76 -49.64 -3.13
CA VAL A 68 -4.78 -49.22 -4.16
C VAL A 68 -4.47 -47.73 -4.08
N ILE A 69 -5.50 -46.90 -3.95
CA ILE A 69 -5.39 -45.43 -3.95
C ILE A 69 -5.06 -44.90 -2.54
N GLY A 70 -5.60 -45.54 -1.50
CA GLY A 70 -5.56 -45.03 -0.14
C GLY A 70 -6.07 -43.58 -0.06
N ASP A 71 -5.38 -42.73 0.70
CA ASP A 71 -5.79 -41.34 0.93
C ASP A 71 -5.36 -40.34 -0.16
N LYS A 72 -4.84 -40.81 -1.31
CA LYS A 72 -4.31 -39.91 -2.36
C LYS A 72 -5.39 -39.06 -3.01
N ILE A 73 -6.52 -39.67 -3.36
CA ILE A 73 -7.66 -39.05 -4.05
C ILE A 73 -8.94 -39.56 -3.41
N PRO A 74 -9.88 -38.67 -2.99
CA PRO A 74 -11.18 -39.06 -2.48
C PRO A 74 -11.95 -39.96 -3.45
N LEU A 75 -12.42 -41.10 -2.94
CA LEU A 75 -13.29 -42.03 -3.62
C LEU A 75 -14.73 -41.80 -3.16
N LEU A 76 -15.62 -41.50 -4.10
CA LEU A 76 -17.04 -41.30 -3.85
C LEU A 76 -17.86 -42.45 -4.44
N PRO A 77 -18.50 -43.29 -3.61
CA PRO A 77 -19.35 -44.36 -4.12
C PRO A 77 -20.61 -43.78 -4.76
N ILE A 78 -20.94 -44.28 -5.95
CA ILE A 78 -22.21 -44.04 -6.63
C ILE A 78 -23.23 -45.04 -6.07
N GLU A 79 -23.82 -44.67 -4.94
CA GLU A 79 -24.72 -45.57 -4.21
C GLU A 79 -26.00 -45.92 -4.99
N TYR A 80 -26.38 -47.19 -4.88
CA TYR A 80 -27.71 -47.71 -5.19
C TYR A 80 -28.34 -48.23 -3.91
N ASN A 81 -29.67 -48.20 -3.82
CA ASN A 81 -30.39 -48.63 -2.64
C ASN A 81 -31.09 -49.99 -2.85
N ASN A 82 -31.72 -50.51 -1.80
CA ASN A 82 -32.45 -51.79 -1.89
C ASN A 82 -33.63 -51.75 -2.86
N ILE A 83 -34.23 -50.58 -3.13
CA ILE A 83 -35.30 -50.43 -4.13
C ILE A 83 -34.73 -50.63 -5.54
N ASP A 84 -33.52 -50.14 -5.82
CA ASP A 84 -32.82 -50.35 -7.08
C ASP A 84 -32.55 -51.84 -7.33
N ILE A 85 -32.11 -52.56 -6.28
CA ILE A 85 -31.92 -54.02 -6.33
C ILE A 85 -33.24 -54.74 -6.60
N ILE A 86 -34.30 -54.42 -5.84
CA ILE A 86 -35.63 -55.05 -6.00
C ILE A 86 -36.18 -54.80 -7.40
N ARG A 87 -36.00 -53.59 -7.95
CA ARG A 87 -36.44 -53.27 -9.31
C ARG A 87 -35.71 -54.11 -10.35
N ALA A 88 -34.38 -54.18 -10.30
CA ALA A 88 -33.60 -55.00 -11.23
C ALA A 88 -33.95 -56.49 -11.12
N LEU A 89 -34.17 -56.98 -9.90
CA LEU A 89 -34.63 -58.35 -9.65
C LEU A 89 -36.02 -58.60 -10.24
N ARG A 90 -36.99 -57.71 -10.01
CA ARG A 90 -38.37 -57.88 -10.53
C ARG A 90 -38.39 -57.87 -12.05
N GLU A 91 -37.57 -57.03 -12.67
CA GLU A 91 -37.36 -57.03 -14.11
C GLU A 91 -36.80 -58.38 -14.57
N ALA A 92 -35.67 -58.82 -14.02
CA ALA A 92 -35.07 -60.12 -14.35
C ALA A 92 -36.04 -61.30 -14.17
N LEU A 93 -36.77 -61.33 -13.06
CA LEU A 93 -37.73 -62.39 -12.71
C LEU A 93 -39.00 -62.37 -13.57
N SER A 94 -39.29 -61.25 -14.23
CA SER A 94 -40.37 -61.15 -15.22
C SER A 94 -39.99 -61.79 -16.57
N PHE A 95 -38.72 -61.66 -16.97
CA PHE A 95 -38.19 -62.25 -18.20
C PHE A 95 -37.76 -63.72 -18.02
N CYS A 96 -37.19 -64.06 -16.86
CA CYS A 96 -36.59 -65.37 -16.56
C CYS A 96 -37.09 -65.92 -15.21
N PRO A 97 -38.36 -66.40 -15.11
CA PRO A 97 -38.91 -66.85 -13.83
C PRO A 97 -38.13 -68.03 -13.24
N GLY A 98 -37.65 -67.90 -11.99
CA GLY A 98 -37.00 -69.00 -11.26
C GLY A 98 -35.59 -69.35 -11.72
N SER A 99 -34.99 -68.59 -12.64
CA SER A 99 -33.64 -68.81 -13.18
C SER A 99 -32.77 -67.54 -13.08
N VAL A 100 -32.92 -66.80 -11.98
CA VAL A 100 -32.21 -65.54 -11.69
C VAL A 100 -31.28 -65.72 -10.50
N ALA A 101 -30.04 -65.21 -10.60
CA ALA A 101 -29.13 -65.09 -9.48
C ALA A 101 -28.67 -63.63 -9.24
N LEU A 102 -28.60 -63.22 -7.97
CA LEU A 102 -28.09 -61.93 -7.53
C LEU A 102 -26.63 -62.05 -7.08
N GLY A 103 -25.74 -61.31 -7.75
CA GLY A 103 -24.33 -61.21 -7.38
C GLY A 103 -24.09 -60.14 -6.32
N HIS A 104 -23.30 -60.49 -5.30
CA HIS A 104 -22.87 -59.62 -4.22
C HIS A 104 -21.34 -59.52 -4.18
N TYR A 105 -20.80 -58.31 -4.09
CA TYR A 105 -19.35 -58.11 -4.08
C TYR A 105 -18.80 -58.35 -2.67
N ARG A 106 -17.96 -59.38 -2.50
CA ARG A 106 -17.30 -59.85 -1.26
C ARG A 106 -18.23 -60.22 -0.07
N GLU A 107 -19.31 -59.48 0.16
CA GLU A 107 -20.25 -59.65 1.28
C GLU A 107 -21.71 -59.62 0.80
N GLU A 108 -22.56 -60.47 1.40
CA GLU A 108 -23.99 -60.47 1.10
C GLU A 108 -24.69 -59.21 1.63
N ASN A 109 -25.73 -58.76 0.92
CA ASN A 109 -26.53 -57.64 1.39
C ASN A 109 -27.21 -58.03 2.73
N PRO A 110 -27.05 -57.27 3.81
CA PRO A 110 -27.59 -57.63 5.13
C PRO A 110 -29.13 -57.70 5.16
N ARG A 111 -29.79 -57.10 4.16
CA ARG A 111 -31.25 -57.08 3.98
C ARG A 111 -31.72 -58.08 2.92
N ILE A 112 -30.92 -59.09 2.57
CA ILE A 112 -31.26 -60.05 1.52
C ILE A 112 -32.57 -60.80 1.77
N ARG A 113 -32.92 -61.05 3.04
CA ARG A 113 -34.22 -61.66 3.41
C ARG A 113 -35.38 -60.77 3.02
N ASP A 114 -35.35 -59.50 3.42
CA ASP A 114 -36.37 -58.50 3.10
C ASP A 114 -36.47 -58.30 1.57
N ILE A 115 -35.33 -58.23 0.87
CA ILE A 115 -35.27 -58.12 -0.60
C ILE A 115 -35.92 -59.33 -1.26
N ARG A 116 -35.72 -60.54 -0.72
CA ARG A 116 -36.33 -61.78 -1.23
C ARG A 116 -37.83 -61.78 -1.12
N GLU A 117 -38.37 -61.32 0.00
CA GLU A 117 -39.81 -61.17 0.20
C GLU A 117 -40.40 -60.14 -0.76
N MET A 118 -39.75 -58.97 -0.88
CA MET A 118 -40.23 -57.88 -1.73
C MET A 118 -40.11 -58.15 -3.23
N ALA A 119 -39.18 -59.01 -3.67
CA ALA A 119 -39.06 -59.44 -5.06
C ALA A 119 -40.25 -60.30 -5.52
N GLY A 120 -40.94 -60.96 -4.59
CA GLY A 120 -42.17 -61.73 -4.83
C GLY A 120 -41.99 -63.06 -5.57
N ARG A 121 -40.77 -63.43 -5.96
CA ARG A 121 -40.41 -64.72 -6.58
C ARG A 121 -39.03 -65.18 -6.09
N PRO A 122 -38.77 -66.50 -6.02
CA PRO A 122 -37.48 -67.03 -5.59
C PRO A 122 -36.37 -66.69 -6.58
N PHE A 123 -35.18 -66.39 -6.05
CA PHE A 123 -33.93 -66.19 -6.78
C PHE A 123 -32.76 -66.72 -5.95
N MET A 124 -31.65 -67.02 -6.62
CA MET A 124 -30.40 -67.46 -5.97
C MET A 124 -29.48 -66.27 -5.71
N ASN A 125 -28.49 -66.40 -4.83
CA ASN A 125 -27.49 -65.36 -4.59
C ASN A 125 -26.09 -65.97 -4.55
N PHE A 126 -25.09 -65.18 -4.91
CA PHE A 126 -23.69 -65.58 -4.88
C PHE A 126 -22.77 -64.42 -4.55
N LEU A 127 -21.59 -64.76 -4.03
CA LEU A 127 -20.52 -63.81 -3.81
C LEU A 127 -19.57 -63.83 -5.00
N PHE A 128 -19.05 -62.67 -5.38
CA PHE A 128 -17.96 -62.53 -6.35
C PHE A 128 -16.87 -61.60 -5.79
N GLY A 129 -15.64 -61.77 -6.25
CA GLY A 129 -14.46 -61.03 -5.80
C GLY A 129 -13.73 -60.35 -6.95
N ASP A 130 -12.42 -60.20 -6.81
CA ASP A 130 -11.58 -59.46 -7.76
C ASP A 130 -10.88 -60.34 -8.81
N ASP A 131 -11.06 -61.66 -8.71
CA ASP A 131 -10.43 -62.64 -9.59
C ASP A 131 -11.40 -63.10 -10.70
N ASP A 132 -11.08 -62.73 -11.94
CA ASP A 132 -11.90 -63.01 -13.12
C ASP A 132 -12.15 -64.52 -13.31
N ASP A 133 -11.12 -65.36 -13.14
CA ASP A 133 -11.22 -66.81 -13.34
C ASP A 133 -12.13 -67.47 -12.29
N THR A 134 -11.97 -67.09 -11.02
CA THR A 134 -12.85 -67.52 -9.93
C THR A 134 -14.29 -67.09 -10.21
N ASN A 135 -14.51 -65.86 -10.66
CA ASN A 135 -15.84 -65.35 -10.97
C ASN A 135 -16.47 -66.08 -12.17
N ARG A 136 -15.69 -66.42 -13.21
CA ARG A 136 -16.15 -67.25 -14.35
C ARG A 136 -16.56 -68.65 -13.88
N ASN A 137 -15.74 -69.30 -13.04
CA ASN A 137 -16.06 -70.61 -12.47
C ASN A 137 -17.34 -70.59 -11.61
N ILE A 138 -17.59 -69.50 -10.88
CA ILE A 138 -18.85 -69.32 -10.13
C ILE A 138 -20.03 -69.23 -11.10
N LEU A 139 -19.92 -68.41 -12.15
CA LEU A 139 -20.97 -68.27 -13.15
C LEU A 139 -21.27 -69.60 -13.86
N GLU A 140 -20.26 -70.39 -14.24
CA GLU A 140 -20.46 -71.72 -14.85
C GLU A 140 -21.28 -72.66 -13.96
N LYS A 141 -20.98 -72.72 -12.65
CA LYS A 141 -21.75 -73.51 -11.68
C LYS A 141 -23.22 -73.08 -11.62
N PHE A 142 -23.50 -71.78 -11.69
CA PHE A 142 -24.87 -71.28 -11.74
C PHE A 142 -25.57 -71.62 -13.06
N ARG A 143 -24.84 -71.65 -14.18
CA ARG A 143 -25.39 -72.11 -15.46
C ARG A 143 -25.82 -73.57 -15.41
N GLU A 144 -24.99 -74.42 -14.80
CA GLU A 144 -25.31 -75.85 -14.59
C GLU A 144 -26.53 -76.05 -13.68
N GLN A 145 -26.76 -75.13 -12.75
CA GLN A 145 -27.94 -75.10 -11.87
C GLN A 145 -29.20 -74.53 -12.55
N GLY A 146 -29.14 -74.19 -13.84
CA GLY A 146 -30.28 -73.69 -14.62
C GLY A 146 -30.54 -72.20 -14.48
N VAL A 147 -29.60 -71.42 -13.93
CA VAL A 147 -29.70 -69.96 -13.96
C VAL A 147 -29.46 -69.45 -15.37
N SER A 148 -30.34 -68.57 -15.84
CA SER A 148 -30.32 -67.97 -17.18
C SER A 148 -30.11 -66.45 -17.13
N ALA A 149 -30.29 -65.83 -15.96
CA ALA A 149 -30.15 -64.40 -15.77
C ALA A 149 -29.36 -64.02 -14.51
N ILE A 150 -28.50 -63.00 -14.63
CA ILE A 150 -27.69 -62.45 -13.54
C ILE A 150 -28.08 -61.00 -13.26
N VAL A 151 -28.35 -60.70 -12.00
CA VAL A 151 -28.53 -59.33 -11.49
C VAL A 151 -27.30 -58.98 -10.66
N GLY A 152 -26.67 -57.82 -10.89
CA GLY A 152 -25.45 -57.49 -10.16
C GLY A 152 -24.77 -56.19 -10.58
N GLY A 153 -23.61 -55.93 -9.99
CA GLY A 153 -22.77 -54.80 -10.39
C GLY A 153 -22.27 -54.93 -11.83
N GLY A 154 -21.86 -53.81 -12.45
CA GLY A 154 -21.51 -53.81 -13.87
C GLY A 154 -20.39 -54.78 -14.26
N TYR A 155 -19.37 -54.93 -13.41
CA TYR A 155 -18.26 -55.85 -13.65
C TYR A 155 -18.73 -57.31 -13.76
N ILE A 156 -19.48 -57.83 -12.77
CA ILE A 156 -19.97 -59.21 -12.82
C ILE A 156 -20.99 -59.41 -13.96
N CYS A 157 -21.76 -58.36 -14.31
CA CYS A 157 -22.63 -58.40 -15.49
C CYS A 157 -21.84 -58.51 -16.80
N ASN A 158 -20.68 -57.86 -16.94
CA ASN A 158 -19.86 -58.01 -18.15
C ASN A 158 -19.37 -59.46 -18.30
N LEU A 159 -18.85 -60.07 -17.21
CA LEU A 159 -18.43 -61.48 -17.21
C LEU A 159 -19.59 -62.44 -17.48
N ALA A 160 -20.76 -62.20 -16.88
CA ALA A 160 -21.96 -62.99 -17.10
C ALA A 160 -22.45 -62.89 -18.55
N GLN A 161 -22.39 -61.70 -19.15
CA GLN A 161 -22.78 -61.52 -20.55
C GLN A 161 -21.86 -62.29 -21.50
N GLU A 162 -20.54 -62.28 -21.25
CA GLU A 162 -19.57 -63.10 -22.00
C GLU A 162 -19.83 -64.60 -21.86
N ALA A 163 -20.28 -65.04 -20.68
CA ALA A 163 -20.66 -66.43 -20.41
C ALA A 163 -22.06 -66.82 -20.95
N GLY A 164 -22.77 -65.87 -21.59
CA GLY A 164 -24.05 -66.10 -22.26
C GLY A 164 -25.31 -65.93 -21.39
N PHE A 165 -25.20 -65.29 -20.22
CA PHE A 165 -26.35 -64.97 -19.38
C PHE A 165 -27.09 -63.73 -19.88
N SER A 166 -28.40 -63.67 -19.65
CA SER A 166 -29.13 -62.40 -19.64
C SER A 166 -28.70 -61.58 -18.44
N VAL A 167 -28.37 -60.30 -18.62
CA VAL A 167 -27.81 -59.48 -17.52
C VAL A 167 -28.69 -58.28 -17.20
N PHE A 168 -28.88 -58.05 -15.91
CA PHE A 168 -29.68 -56.98 -15.35
C PHE A 168 -28.81 -56.18 -14.38
N PRO A 169 -28.05 -55.19 -14.89
CA PRO A 169 -27.13 -54.41 -14.07
C PRO A 169 -27.88 -53.62 -13.00
N LEU A 170 -27.29 -53.49 -11.82
CA LEU A 170 -27.82 -52.64 -10.76
C LEU A 170 -27.74 -51.18 -11.21
N GLU A 171 -28.93 -50.64 -11.50
CA GLU A 171 -29.09 -49.32 -12.05
C GLU A 171 -29.22 -48.26 -10.96
N VAL A 172 -28.34 -47.26 -11.00
CA VAL A 172 -28.44 -46.10 -10.12
C VAL A 172 -29.55 -45.17 -10.60
N ASN A 173 -30.34 -44.66 -9.65
CA ASN A 173 -31.31 -43.60 -9.91
C ASN A 173 -30.61 -42.32 -10.40
N PRO A 174 -31.05 -41.71 -11.53
CA PRO A 174 -30.49 -40.45 -12.03
C PRO A 174 -30.42 -39.32 -11.00
N ALA A 175 -31.36 -39.24 -10.05
CA ALA A 175 -31.35 -38.25 -8.98
C ALA A 175 -30.17 -38.49 -8.00
N THR A 176 -29.89 -39.74 -7.66
CA THR A 176 -28.75 -40.12 -6.81
C THR A 176 -27.44 -39.84 -7.52
N LEU A 177 -27.30 -40.25 -8.79
CA LEU A 177 -26.11 -40.00 -9.59
C LEU A 177 -25.82 -38.49 -9.70
N ARG A 178 -26.85 -37.68 -9.98
CA ARG A 178 -26.76 -36.21 -10.01
C ARG A 178 -26.30 -35.62 -8.68
N LYS A 179 -26.80 -36.13 -7.55
CA LYS A 179 -26.37 -35.70 -6.20
C LYS A 179 -24.91 -36.06 -5.94
N THR A 180 -24.49 -37.28 -6.25
CA THR A 180 -23.10 -37.72 -6.07
C THR A 180 -22.14 -36.91 -6.94
N ILE A 181 -22.52 -36.62 -8.19
CA ILE A 181 -21.76 -35.74 -9.08
C ILE A 181 -21.60 -34.33 -8.47
N LYS A 182 -22.68 -33.73 -7.95
CA LYS A 182 -22.60 -32.40 -7.32
C LYS A 182 -21.71 -32.39 -6.07
N ASN A 183 -21.79 -33.43 -5.25
CA ASN A 183 -20.90 -33.60 -4.09
C ASN A 183 -19.44 -33.72 -4.53
N ALA A 184 -19.15 -34.50 -5.57
CA ALA A 184 -17.80 -34.65 -6.12
C ALA A 184 -17.24 -33.32 -6.64
N LEU A 185 -18.04 -32.53 -7.35
CA LEU A 185 -17.65 -31.19 -7.81
C LEU A 185 -17.34 -30.26 -6.63
N SER A 186 -18.17 -30.28 -5.58
CA SER A 186 -17.93 -29.47 -4.38
C SER A 186 -16.62 -29.86 -3.68
N ILE A 187 -16.32 -31.16 -3.58
CA ILE A 187 -15.06 -31.65 -2.98
C ILE A 187 -13.87 -31.23 -3.85
N ALA A 188 -13.99 -31.35 -5.18
CA ALA A 188 -12.97 -30.92 -6.12
C ALA A 188 -12.69 -29.41 -6.00
N ASP A 189 -13.74 -28.58 -5.83
CA ASP A 189 -13.60 -27.14 -5.63
C ASP A 189 -12.86 -26.79 -4.34
N THR A 190 -13.23 -27.42 -3.22
CA THR A 190 -12.54 -27.22 -1.94
C THR A 190 -11.06 -27.58 -2.05
N ARG A 191 -10.74 -28.76 -2.60
CA ARG A 191 -9.34 -29.20 -2.75
C ARG A 191 -8.54 -28.29 -3.67
N ARG A 192 -9.15 -27.83 -4.76
CA ARG A 192 -8.50 -26.90 -5.70
C ARG A 192 -8.24 -25.56 -5.03
N TYR A 193 -9.20 -25.04 -4.28
CA TYR A 193 -9.02 -23.80 -3.50
C TYR A 193 -7.92 -23.95 -2.46
N ASP A 194 -7.89 -25.06 -1.71
CA ASP A 194 -6.85 -25.34 -0.72
C ASP A 194 -5.47 -25.45 -1.36
N ARG A 195 -5.37 -26.17 -2.49
CA ARG A 195 -4.13 -26.31 -3.26
C ARG A 195 -3.66 -24.97 -3.82
N TYR A 196 -4.58 -24.17 -4.36
CA TYR A 196 -4.30 -22.82 -4.84
C TYR A 196 -3.86 -21.90 -3.72
N SER A 197 -4.56 -21.89 -2.59
CA SER A 197 -4.26 -21.09 -1.41
C SER A 197 -2.89 -21.43 -0.85
N ARG A 198 -2.59 -22.73 -0.67
CA ARG A 198 -1.27 -23.21 -0.25
C ARG A 198 -0.17 -22.81 -1.23
N ARG A 199 -0.33 -23.06 -2.53
CA ARG A 199 0.68 -22.68 -3.54
C ARG A 199 0.88 -21.16 -3.62
N SER A 200 -0.19 -20.39 -3.46
CA SER A 200 -0.13 -18.93 -3.45
C SER A 200 0.64 -18.43 -2.23
N MET A 201 0.32 -18.95 -1.03
CA MET A 201 1.07 -18.65 0.20
C MET A 201 2.54 -19.05 0.06
N ASP A 202 2.83 -20.27 -0.39
CA ASP A 202 4.21 -20.74 -0.64
C ASP A 202 4.97 -19.80 -1.58
N THR A 203 4.33 -19.37 -2.67
CA THR A 203 4.96 -18.50 -3.67
C THR A 203 5.20 -17.10 -3.08
N ILE A 204 4.21 -16.52 -2.41
CA ILE A 204 4.33 -15.21 -1.76
C ILE A 204 5.49 -15.22 -0.76
N LEU A 205 5.52 -16.24 0.11
CA LEU A 205 6.52 -16.35 1.17
C LEU A 205 7.92 -16.69 0.64
N ARG A 206 8.03 -17.45 -0.47
CA ARG A 206 9.33 -17.74 -1.12
C ARG A 206 9.98 -16.52 -1.75
N TYR A 207 9.19 -15.61 -2.34
CA TYR A 207 9.69 -14.39 -2.96
C TYR A 207 9.66 -13.17 -2.03
N GLN A 208 9.22 -13.33 -0.79
CA GLN A 208 9.30 -12.27 0.21
C GLN A 208 10.77 -11.99 0.56
N ALA A 209 11.18 -10.73 0.48
CA ALA A 209 12.54 -10.32 0.78
C ALA A 209 12.93 -10.56 2.25
N GLU A 210 11.94 -10.57 3.15
CA GLU A 210 12.15 -10.79 4.58
C GLU A 210 12.22 -12.28 4.90
N ALA A 211 13.06 -12.63 5.87
CA ALA A 211 13.08 -13.98 6.41
C ALA A 211 11.79 -14.24 7.20
N VAL A 212 11.11 -15.34 6.88
CA VAL A 212 9.89 -15.76 7.56
C VAL A 212 10.09 -17.14 8.15
N ILE A 213 9.83 -17.24 9.46
CA ILE A 213 9.85 -18.49 10.22
C ILE A 213 8.49 -18.62 10.89
N THR A 214 7.85 -19.77 10.81
CA THR A 214 6.66 -20.06 11.62
C THR A 214 6.90 -21.25 12.52
N VAL A 215 6.28 -21.22 13.70
CA VAL A 215 6.28 -22.33 14.66
C VAL A 215 4.85 -22.77 14.95
N ASN A 216 4.68 -24.06 15.24
CA ASN A 216 3.42 -24.61 15.73
C ASN A 216 3.21 -24.32 17.23
N HIS A 217 2.08 -24.75 17.79
CA HIS A 217 1.75 -24.62 19.21
C HIS A 217 2.74 -25.31 20.16
N GLU A 218 3.55 -26.27 19.69
CA GLU A 218 4.61 -26.94 20.45
C GLU A 218 5.98 -26.22 20.32
N ASN A 219 6.00 -25.01 19.76
CA ASN A 219 7.22 -24.25 19.51
C ASN A 219 8.24 -24.98 18.60
N ARG A 220 7.74 -25.70 17.58
CA ARG A 220 8.55 -26.34 16.54
C ARG A 220 8.36 -25.65 15.20
N ILE A 221 9.45 -25.42 14.48
CA ILE A 221 9.44 -24.79 13.17
C ILE A 221 8.62 -25.64 12.19
N ASN A 222 7.59 -25.06 11.57
CA ASN A 222 6.79 -25.70 10.52
C ASN A 222 6.86 -24.95 9.18
N PHE A 223 7.49 -23.78 9.12
CA PHE A 223 7.80 -23.08 7.88
C PHE A 223 9.10 -22.28 7.99
N PHE A 224 9.87 -22.26 6.90
CA PHE A 224 11.16 -21.61 6.81
C PHE A 224 11.46 -21.24 5.36
N ASN A 225 11.41 -19.94 5.00
CA ASN A 225 11.54 -19.49 3.62
C ASN A 225 13.01 -19.32 3.16
N LYS A 226 13.21 -19.07 1.85
CA LYS A 226 14.56 -18.92 1.27
C LYS A 226 15.35 -17.75 1.88
N SER A 227 14.68 -16.66 2.20
CA SER A 227 15.31 -15.50 2.86
C SER A 227 15.79 -15.86 4.27
N ALA A 228 15.05 -16.71 5.00
CA ALA A 228 15.49 -17.26 6.28
C ALA A 228 16.71 -18.18 6.13
N GLU A 229 16.76 -19.03 5.10
CA GLU A 229 17.95 -19.85 4.81
C GLU A 229 19.19 -18.98 4.61
N ASN A 230 19.05 -17.87 3.87
CA ASN A 230 20.14 -16.96 3.60
C ASN A 230 20.58 -16.17 4.84
N ILE A 231 19.64 -15.69 5.65
CA ILE A 231 19.93 -14.86 6.84
C ILE A 231 20.52 -15.71 7.97
N PHE A 232 19.98 -16.91 8.20
CA PHE A 232 20.36 -17.77 9.33
C PHE A 232 21.37 -18.86 8.96
N GLY A 233 21.71 -19.01 7.67
CA GLY A 233 22.72 -19.97 7.20
C GLY A 233 22.33 -21.44 7.42
N MET A 234 21.03 -21.74 7.45
CA MET A 234 20.49 -23.08 7.69
C MET A 234 19.46 -23.45 6.62
N ASP A 235 19.59 -24.64 6.02
CA ASP A 235 18.61 -25.12 5.05
C ASP A 235 17.26 -25.42 5.72
N SER A 236 16.17 -25.16 5.00
CA SER A 236 14.80 -25.39 5.47
C SER A 236 14.57 -26.84 5.91
N ALA A 237 15.13 -27.81 5.17
CA ALA A 237 15.05 -29.23 5.52
C ALA A 237 15.72 -29.56 6.88
N ALA A 238 16.75 -28.80 7.29
CA ALA A 238 17.40 -28.96 8.58
C ALA A 238 16.67 -28.23 9.72
N ALA A 239 15.97 -27.13 9.40
CA ALA A 239 15.22 -26.32 10.35
C ALA A 239 13.84 -26.91 10.70
N LEU A 240 13.15 -27.53 9.74
CA LEU A 240 11.79 -28.05 9.93
C LEU A 240 11.70 -29.11 11.05
N GLY A 241 10.70 -28.96 11.92
CA GLY A 241 10.45 -29.80 13.09
C GLY A 241 11.38 -29.53 14.28
N LYS A 242 12.38 -28.65 14.15
CA LYS A 242 13.32 -28.30 15.22
C LYS A 242 12.84 -27.10 16.03
N SER A 243 13.49 -26.89 17.19
CA SER A 243 13.24 -25.70 18.01
C SER A 243 13.81 -24.45 17.34
N PRO A 244 13.11 -23.30 17.36
CA PRO A 244 13.63 -22.05 16.84
C PRO A 244 14.88 -21.55 17.59
N ALA A 245 15.13 -22.03 18.81
CA ALA A 245 16.35 -21.69 19.56
C ALA A 245 17.64 -22.20 18.89
N LEU A 246 17.54 -23.23 18.03
CA LEU A 246 18.69 -23.72 17.24
C LEU A 246 19.04 -22.80 16.08
N VAL A 247 18.06 -22.07 15.55
CA VAL A 247 18.24 -21.11 14.46
C VAL A 247 18.66 -19.75 15.02
N LEU A 248 17.93 -19.30 16.03
CA LEU A 248 18.12 -17.99 16.65
C LEU A 248 18.00 -18.11 18.18
N PRO A 249 19.13 -18.22 18.89
CA PRO A 249 19.15 -18.14 20.35
C PRO A 249 18.54 -16.81 20.82
N GLY A 250 17.69 -16.85 21.86
CA GLY A 250 17.02 -15.65 22.39
C GLY A 250 15.86 -15.12 21.53
N ASN A 251 15.29 -15.95 20.63
CA ASN A 251 14.04 -15.62 19.94
C ASN A 251 12.86 -15.46 20.90
N CYS A 252 11.78 -14.84 20.43
CA CYS A 252 10.59 -14.54 21.23
C CYS A 252 9.38 -15.43 20.93
N PHE A 253 9.52 -16.52 20.18
CA PHE A 253 8.39 -17.37 19.78
C PHE A 253 7.61 -17.92 20.98
N GLU A 254 8.32 -18.46 21.98
CA GLU A 254 7.70 -19.04 23.18
C GLU A 254 6.96 -17.98 24.01
N ASN A 255 7.51 -16.77 24.09
CA ASN A 255 6.88 -15.64 24.77
C ASN A 255 5.54 -15.31 24.11
N VAL A 256 5.51 -15.19 22.79
CA VAL A 256 4.31 -14.83 22.02
C VAL A 256 3.25 -15.94 22.04
N LEU A 257 3.68 -17.21 22.00
CA LEU A 257 2.78 -18.36 22.16
C LEU A 257 2.06 -18.35 23.51
N THR A 258 2.78 -17.99 24.58
CA THR A 258 2.26 -17.99 25.96
C THR A 258 1.45 -16.73 26.27
N SER A 259 1.98 -15.55 25.96
CA SER A 259 1.36 -14.25 26.28
C SER A 259 0.19 -13.92 25.37
N ARG A 260 0.17 -14.46 24.14
CA ARG A 260 -0.74 -14.07 23.04
C ARG A 260 -0.57 -12.62 22.59
N GLU A 261 0.49 -11.94 23.02
CA GLU A 261 0.79 -10.57 22.64
C GLU A 261 1.93 -10.55 21.60
N PRO A 262 1.85 -9.70 20.57
CA PRO A 262 2.92 -9.55 19.61
C PRO A 262 4.16 -8.90 20.24
N VAL A 263 5.34 -9.26 19.74
CA VAL A 263 6.61 -8.60 20.08
C VAL A 263 7.15 -7.97 18.80
N GLU A 264 7.33 -6.65 18.79
CA GLU A 264 7.74 -5.90 17.59
C GLU A 264 9.10 -5.23 17.79
N ASN A 265 9.84 -5.08 16.70
CA ASN A 265 11.15 -4.43 16.61
C ASN A 265 12.20 -5.00 17.58
N PHE A 266 12.18 -6.30 17.83
CA PHE A 266 13.14 -6.92 18.73
C PHE A 266 14.50 -7.07 18.04
N LEU A 267 15.54 -6.48 18.63
CA LEU A 267 16.88 -6.52 18.09
C LEU A 267 17.58 -7.83 18.48
N HIS A 268 18.01 -8.57 17.47
CA HIS A 268 18.87 -9.74 17.60
C HIS A 268 20.24 -9.43 17.00
N SER A 269 21.30 -10.00 17.59
CA SER A 269 22.64 -9.98 17.03
C SER A 269 23.07 -11.41 16.74
N LEU A 270 23.31 -11.71 15.46
CA LEU A 270 23.68 -13.04 14.97
C LEU A 270 24.95 -12.92 14.13
N HIS A 271 26.04 -13.57 14.56
CA HIS A 271 27.33 -13.59 13.83
C HIS A 271 27.80 -12.19 13.35
N HIS A 272 27.65 -11.16 14.18
CA HIS A 272 27.98 -9.75 13.88
C HIS A 272 27.04 -9.05 12.89
N ILE A 273 25.87 -9.62 12.61
CA ILE A 273 24.81 -8.99 11.83
C ILE A 273 23.65 -8.66 12.79
N ASP A 274 23.24 -7.39 12.79
CA ASP A 274 22.07 -6.94 13.53
C ASP A 274 20.81 -7.19 12.70
N ILE A 275 19.87 -7.91 13.30
CA ILE A 275 18.61 -8.37 12.70
C ILE A 275 17.47 -7.84 13.58
N ILE A 276 16.44 -7.27 12.96
CA ILE A 276 15.20 -6.89 13.64
C ILE A 276 14.17 -7.99 13.39
N GLY A 277 13.58 -8.51 14.46
CA GLY A 277 12.54 -9.54 14.43
C GLY A 277 11.20 -9.02 14.96
N ASP A 278 10.13 -9.29 14.21
CA ASP A 278 8.75 -9.12 14.66
C ASP A 278 8.09 -10.49 14.82
N TYR A 279 7.37 -10.69 15.92
CA TYR A 279 6.75 -11.96 16.28
C TYR A 279 5.26 -11.75 16.53
N ARG A 280 4.41 -12.54 15.88
CA ARG A 280 2.96 -12.46 16.04
C ARG A 280 2.34 -13.85 16.28
N PRO A 281 1.37 -13.98 17.20
CA PRO A 281 0.68 -15.24 17.42
C PRO A 281 -0.28 -15.50 16.26
N VAL A 282 -0.40 -16.75 15.84
CA VAL A 282 -1.43 -17.22 14.93
C VAL A 282 -2.59 -17.74 15.77
N VAL A 283 -3.75 -17.11 15.64
CA VAL A 283 -4.93 -17.42 16.42
C VAL A 283 -6.02 -17.96 15.51
N ASP A 284 -6.55 -19.13 15.83
CA ASP A 284 -7.73 -19.72 15.19
C ASP A 284 -8.81 -19.92 16.26
N ASN A 285 -10.01 -19.36 16.05
CA ASN A 285 -11.13 -19.41 16.98
C ASN A 285 -10.78 -19.07 18.45
N GLY A 286 -9.86 -18.11 18.65
CA GLY A 286 -9.40 -17.69 19.99
C GLY A 286 -8.34 -18.59 20.64
N ILE A 287 -7.91 -19.64 19.95
CA ILE A 287 -6.84 -20.56 20.36
C ILE A 287 -5.58 -20.20 19.58
N VAL A 288 -4.45 -20.07 20.29
CA VAL A 288 -3.15 -19.88 19.62
C VAL A 288 -2.72 -21.21 19.03
N VAL A 289 -2.61 -21.27 17.71
CA VAL A 289 -2.22 -22.48 16.96
C VAL A 289 -0.75 -22.45 16.52
N GLY A 290 -0.08 -21.31 16.69
CA GLY A 290 1.33 -21.13 16.34
C GLY A 290 1.76 -19.67 16.46
N ALA A 291 2.93 -19.35 15.92
CA ALA A 291 3.42 -17.97 15.82
C ALA A 291 4.25 -17.78 14.54
N VAL A 292 4.28 -16.56 14.03
CA VAL A 292 5.06 -16.14 12.86
C VAL A 292 6.10 -15.13 13.31
N GLY A 293 7.35 -15.35 12.90
CA GLY A 293 8.46 -14.43 13.06
C GLY A 293 8.91 -13.91 11.69
N THR A 294 8.99 -12.60 11.53
CA THR A 294 9.56 -11.94 10.35
C THR A 294 10.84 -11.22 10.72
N PHE A 295 11.89 -11.40 9.92
CA PHE A 295 13.22 -10.93 10.23
C PHE A 295 13.81 -10.15 9.06
N SER A 296 14.36 -8.98 9.36
CA SER A 296 15.03 -8.11 8.39
C SER A 296 16.40 -7.72 8.90
N THR A 297 17.39 -7.67 8.02
CA THR A 297 18.71 -7.15 8.38
C THR A 297 18.69 -5.63 8.43
N MET A 298 19.52 -5.03 9.30
CA MET A 298 19.63 -3.56 9.37
C MET A 298 20.06 -2.94 8.03
N MET A 299 20.81 -3.67 7.21
CA MET A 299 21.24 -3.23 5.88
C MET A 299 20.05 -3.13 4.89
N GLU A 300 19.15 -4.11 4.89
CA GLU A 300 17.95 -4.09 4.04
C GLU A 300 16.96 -3.02 4.47
N ILE A 301 16.80 -2.81 5.77
CA ILE A 301 15.97 -1.72 6.30
C ILE A 301 16.50 -0.38 5.80
N ARG A 302 17.81 -0.12 5.93
CA ARG A 302 18.45 1.09 5.40
C ARG A 302 18.26 1.26 3.89
N LYS A 303 18.38 0.18 3.12
CA LYS A 303 18.19 0.20 1.65
C LYS A 303 16.74 0.46 1.25
N LYS A 304 15.77 -0.14 1.97
CA LYS A 304 14.34 0.12 1.80
C LYS A 304 14.01 1.57 2.18
N GLU A 305 14.59 2.10 3.25
CA GLU A 305 14.45 3.51 3.63
C GLU A 305 15.10 4.46 2.61
N GLU A 306 16.24 4.10 2.02
CA GLU A 306 16.89 4.89 0.97
C GLU A 306 16.05 4.90 -0.32
N LEU A 307 15.49 3.75 -0.72
CA LEU A 307 14.55 3.66 -1.83
C LEU A 307 13.24 4.39 -1.55
N ALA A 308 12.68 4.24 -0.35
CA ALA A 308 11.48 4.96 0.07
C ALA A 308 11.74 6.47 0.07
N ARG A 309 12.90 6.92 0.56
CA ARG A 309 13.33 8.32 0.42
C ARG A 309 13.45 8.74 -1.04
N LYS A 310 13.98 7.90 -1.92
CA LYS A 310 14.10 8.19 -3.34
C LYS A 310 12.75 8.31 -4.07
N TYR A 311 11.76 7.49 -3.70
CA TYR A 311 10.46 7.43 -4.38
C TYR A 311 9.38 8.32 -3.75
N TYR A 312 9.42 8.50 -2.43
CA TYR A 312 8.49 9.32 -1.65
C TYR A 312 9.06 10.67 -1.25
N ALA A 313 10.30 11.01 -1.64
CA ALA A 313 10.74 12.40 -1.62
C ALA A 313 9.67 13.22 -2.34
N PRO A 314 9.08 14.25 -1.69
CA PRO A 314 8.20 15.17 -2.38
C PRO A 314 8.93 15.64 -3.63
N LYS A 315 8.27 15.58 -4.79
CA LYS A 315 8.81 16.07 -6.07
C LYS A 315 9.04 17.59 -5.97
N SER A 316 10.11 18.01 -5.29
CA SER A 316 10.78 19.28 -5.48
C SER A 316 12.14 19.01 -6.14
N SER A 317 12.13 18.23 -7.22
CA SER A 317 13.24 18.22 -8.18
C SER A 317 12.97 19.35 -9.19
N ARG A 318 13.54 20.54 -8.94
CA ARG A 318 13.79 21.61 -9.92
C ARG A 318 14.94 22.51 -9.41
N PRO A 319 15.59 23.26 -10.31
CA PRO A 319 16.95 23.07 -10.81
C PRO A 319 18.05 23.30 -9.74
N HIS A 320 19.17 22.59 -9.87
CA HIS A 320 20.37 22.86 -9.07
C HIS A 320 20.96 24.22 -9.47
N PHE A 321 20.60 25.28 -8.74
CA PHE A 321 21.24 26.59 -8.91
C PHE A 321 22.59 26.63 -8.19
N SER A 322 23.56 27.23 -8.83
CA SER A 322 24.92 27.43 -8.34
C SER A 322 25.19 28.92 -8.10
N PHE A 323 26.26 29.22 -7.39
CA PHE A 323 26.71 30.61 -7.23
C PHE A 323 27.04 31.29 -8.57
N ASP A 324 27.28 30.52 -9.63
CA ASP A 324 27.61 31.03 -10.96
C ASP A 324 26.37 31.48 -11.74
N ASP A 325 25.16 31.14 -11.25
CA ASP A 325 23.89 31.59 -11.83
C ASP A 325 23.54 33.04 -11.47
N PHE A 326 24.27 33.65 -10.53
CA PHE A 326 24.10 35.04 -10.19
C PHE A 326 24.76 35.95 -11.23
N LEU A 327 24.01 36.94 -11.70
CA LEU A 327 24.41 37.81 -12.80
C LEU A 327 25.02 39.16 -12.35
N GLY A 328 25.08 39.43 -11.05
CA GLY A 328 25.60 40.68 -10.49
C GLY A 328 27.12 40.63 -10.27
N ASP A 329 27.82 41.70 -10.63
CA ASP A 329 29.29 41.74 -10.62
C ASP A 329 29.89 42.89 -9.78
N SER A 330 29.08 43.58 -8.97
CA SER A 330 29.56 44.66 -8.13
C SER A 330 30.47 44.13 -7.00
N PRO A 331 31.47 44.91 -6.52
CA PRO A 331 32.35 44.48 -5.44
C PRO A 331 31.60 44.03 -4.18
N ARG A 332 30.50 44.71 -3.84
CA ARG A 332 29.62 44.36 -2.71
C ARG A 332 28.90 43.03 -2.95
N PHE A 333 28.45 42.79 -4.17
CA PHE A 333 27.78 41.54 -4.53
C PHE A 333 28.76 40.36 -4.52
N ARG A 334 29.99 40.54 -5.02
CA ARG A 334 31.05 39.53 -4.93
C ARG A 334 31.38 39.17 -3.48
N ALA A 335 31.54 40.17 -2.61
CA ALA A 335 31.77 39.94 -1.18
C ALA A 335 30.60 39.19 -0.51
N LEU A 336 29.35 39.46 -0.92
CA LEU A 336 28.17 38.72 -0.47
C LEU A 336 28.25 37.24 -0.88
N LEU A 337 28.60 36.96 -2.14
CA LEU A 337 28.76 35.59 -2.64
C LEU A 337 29.91 34.84 -1.95
N GLU A 338 31.04 35.50 -1.70
CA GLU A 338 32.16 34.93 -0.93
C GLU A 338 31.73 34.56 0.49
N LYS A 339 31.02 35.46 1.18
CA LYS A 339 30.45 35.18 2.50
C LYS A 339 29.50 33.98 2.46
N ALA A 340 28.62 33.90 1.46
CA ALA A 340 27.70 32.79 1.28
C ALA A 340 28.41 31.46 1.00
N ARG A 341 29.51 31.46 0.24
CA ARG A 341 30.37 30.29 0.02
C ARG A 341 31.00 29.80 1.32
N CYS A 342 31.49 30.70 2.17
CA CYS A 342 31.98 30.32 3.50
C CYS A 342 30.89 29.66 4.35
N PHE A 343 29.68 30.20 4.33
CA PHE A 343 28.54 29.64 5.07
C PHE A 343 28.13 28.26 4.55
N ALA A 344 28.23 28.02 3.23
CA ALA A 344 27.94 26.73 2.63
C ALA A 344 28.76 25.57 3.25
N LEU A 345 30.00 25.83 3.67
CA LEU A 345 30.90 24.83 4.26
C LEU A 345 30.56 24.41 5.70
N THR A 346 29.62 25.11 6.34
CA THR A 346 29.14 24.84 7.70
C THR A 346 27.78 24.14 7.69
N ASP A 347 27.41 23.54 8.81
CA ASP A 347 26.09 22.91 9.02
C ASP A 347 25.13 23.78 9.83
N GLU A 348 25.54 25.02 10.13
CA GLU A 348 24.74 25.99 10.89
C GLU A 348 23.56 26.54 10.08
N THR A 349 22.56 27.03 10.82
CA THR A 349 21.38 27.66 10.24
C THR A 349 21.75 28.97 9.54
N VAL A 350 21.28 29.14 8.31
CA VAL A 350 21.48 30.36 7.54
C VAL A 350 20.16 31.12 7.39
N LEU A 351 20.14 32.39 7.78
CA LEU A 351 19.02 33.30 7.56
C LEU A 351 19.32 34.25 6.39
N ILE A 352 18.53 34.15 5.34
CA ILE A 352 18.60 34.99 4.14
C ILE A 352 17.51 36.06 4.25
N THR A 353 17.93 37.31 4.43
CA THR A 353 17.04 38.47 4.46
C THR A 353 17.14 39.24 3.15
N GLY A 354 16.08 39.94 2.78
CA GLY A 354 16.10 40.84 1.62
C GLY A 354 14.75 40.91 0.92
N GLU A 355 14.60 41.91 0.07
CA GLU A 355 13.34 42.20 -0.61
C GLU A 355 12.86 41.05 -1.51
N SER A 356 11.58 41.10 -1.88
CA SER A 356 11.01 40.16 -2.83
C SER A 356 11.73 40.27 -4.18
N GLY A 357 11.97 39.13 -4.83
CA GLY A 357 12.62 39.09 -6.14
C GLY A 357 14.13 39.32 -6.17
N THR A 358 14.82 39.34 -5.03
CA THR A 358 16.30 39.44 -4.95
C THR A 358 17.06 38.13 -5.18
N GLY A 359 16.36 36.99 -5.34
CA GLY A 359 16.98 35.68 -5.58
C GLY A 359 17.30 34.86 -4.34
N LYS A 360 16.52 35.00 -3.25
CA LYS A 360 16.72 34.24 -1.99
C LYS A 360 16.70 32.72 -2.18
N GLU A 361 15.83 32.20 -3.05
CA GLU A 361 15.75 30.77 -3.37
C GLU A 361 17.01 30.27 -4.09
N VAL A 362 17.50 31.03 -5.08
CA VAL A 362 18.75 30.76 -5.81
C VAL A 362 19.92 30.73 -4.82
N MET A 363 19.93 31.67 -3.86
CA MET A 363 20.96 31.74 -2.81
C MET A 363 20.91 30.51 -1.90
N ALA A 364 19.73 30.11 -1.44
CA ALA A 364 19.56 28.92 -0.61
C ALA A 364 20.00 27.63 -1.32
N SER A 365 19.61 27.46 -2.59
CA SER A 365 20.02 26.33 -3.42
C SER A 365 21.53 26.31 -3.66
N SER A 366 22.13 27.47 -3.92
CA SER A 366 23.59 27.61 -4.10
C SER A 366 24.38 27.23 -2.84
N ILE A 367 23.89 27.63 -1.65
CA ILE A 367 24.49 27.28 -0.36
C ILE A 367 24.43 25.77 -0.12
N HIS A 368 23.32 25.11 -0.47
CA HIS A 368 23.20 23.67 -0.38
C HIS A 368 24.19 22.96 -1.31
N ASN A 369 24.22 23.34 -2.59
CA ASN A 369 25.03 22.70 -3.62
C ASN A 369 26.55 22.85 -3.38
N ALA A 370 26.97 23.98 -2.79
CA ALA A 370 28.36 24.20 -2.40
C ALA A 370 28.73 23.59 -1.03
N GLY A 371 27.76 23.06 -0.29
CA GLY A 371 27.94 22.55 1.07
C GLY A 371 28.26 21.05 1.17
N ARG A 372 28.50 20.60 2.41
CA ARG A 372 28.81 19.19 2.71
C ARG A 372 27.65 18.24 2.42
N ARG A 373 26.42 18.72 2.57
CA ARG A 373 25.17 17.96 2.36
C ARG A 373 24.65 18.01 0.92
N ARG A 374 25.46 18.42 -0.06
CA ARG A 374 25.08 18.52 -1.49
C ARG A 374 24.58 17.22 -2.14
N ALA A 375 24.91 16.07 -1.56
CA ALA A 375 24.43 14.76 -2.01
C ALA A 375 23.09 14.35 -1.37
N GLY A 376 22.69 15.04 -0.29
CA GLY A 376 21.41 14.84 0.39
C GLY A 376 20.28 15.64 -0.25
N PRO A 377 19.04 15.45 0.21
CA PRO A 377 17.88 16.14 -0.36
C PRO A 377 17.91 17.65 -0.09
N PHE A 378 17.46 18.45 -1.07
CA PHE A 378 17.11 19.86 -0.88
C PHE A 378 15.59 20.02 -1.02
N LEU A 379 14.90 20.25 0.09
CA LEU A 379 13.46 20.44 0.11
C LEU A 379 13.13 21.89 0.41
N ALA A 380 12.27 22.50 -0.40
CA ALA A 380 11.84 23.88 -0.24
C ALA A 380 10.35 23.94 0.13
N ILE A 381 10.03 24.68 1.19
CA ILE A 381 8.67 25.04 1.57
C ILE A 381 8.55 26.56 1.55
N ASN A 382 7.52 27.07 0.90
CA ASN A 382 7.10 28.46 1.04
C ASN A 382 5.98 28.54 2.08
N CYS A 383 6.28 29.13 3.24
CA CYS A 383 5.34 29.26 4.36
C CYS A 383 4.11 30.13 4.04
N ALA A 384 4.18 31.06 3.09
CA ALA A 384 3.02 31.86 2.72
C ALA A 384 2.05 31.12 1.79
N SER A 385 2.54 30.11 1.06
CA SER A 385 1.74 29.36 0.07
C SER A 385 0.86 28.26 0.68
N ILE A 386 1.17 27.84 1.91
CA ILE A 386 0.48 26.74 2.58
C ILE A 386 -0.52 27.30 3.58
N PRO A 387 -1.82 26.92 3.51
CA PRO A 387 -2.80 27.29 4.53
C PRO A 387 -2.31 26.89 5.93
N ALA A 388 -2.48 27.78 6.92
CA ALA A 388 -2.04 27.53 8.29
C ALA A 388 -2.54 26.19 8.87
N THR A 389 -3.74 25.76 8.48
CA THR A 389 -4.36 24.50 8.89
C THR A 389 -3.66 23.24 8.36
N LEU A 390 -2.97 23.34 7.21
CA LEU A 390 -2.26 22.23 6.58
C LEU A 390 -0.75 22.28 6.79
N MET A 391 -0.21 23.46 7.15
CA MET A 391 1.22 23.66 7.34
C MET A 391 1.81 22.74 8.40
N GLU A 392 1.06 22.44 9.47
CA GLU A 392 1.53 21.51 10.49
C GLU A 392 1.73 20.10 9.94
N SER A 393 0.74 19.57 9.22
CA SER A 393 0.79 18.22 8.65
C SER A 393 1.84 18.08 7.56
N GLU A 394 2.10 19.15 6.79
CA GLU A 394 3.16 19.18 5.78
C GLU A 394 4.54 19.20 6.43
N LEU A 395 4.77 20.05 7.44
CA LEU A 395 6.08 20.15 8.09
C LEU A 395 6.44 18.89 8.89
N PHE A 396 5.51 18.40 9.71
CA PHE A 396 5.80 17.39 10.73
C PHE A 396 5.20 16.00 10.44
N GLY A 397 4.34 15.88 9.41
CA GLY A 397 3.68 14.61 9.08
C GLY A 397 2.53 14.27 10.02
N TYR A 398 1.81 13.19 9.71
CA TYR A 398 0.67 12.73 10.50
C TYR A 398 0.52 11.21 10.46
N GLU A 399 0.03 10.63 11.55
CA GLU A 399 -0.32 9.21 11.64
C GLU A 399 -1.71 8.92 11.03
N PRO A 400 -1.99 7.66 10.63
CA PRO A 400 -3.33 7.23 10.23
C PRO A 400 -4.42 7.70 11.21
N GLY A 401 -5.45 8.37 10.70
CA GLY A 401 -6.58 8.80 11.52
C GLY A 401 -6.36 10.06 12.37
N ALA A 402 -5.23 10.76 12.21
CA ALA A 402 -4.93 11.96 12.98
C ALA A 402 -5.94 13.12 12.80
N PHE A 403 -6.58 13.25 11.63
CA PHE A 403 -7.63 14.24 11.36
C PHE A 403 -8.54 13.82 10.19
N THR A 404 -9.71 14.45 10.07
CA THR A 404 -10.67 14.21 8.99
C THR A 404 -10.11 14.70 7.65
N GLY A 405 -9.92 13.78 6.69
CA GLY A 405 -9.33 14.08 5.37
C GLY A 405 -7.86 13.65 5.21
N GLY A 406 -7.22 13.16 6.27
CA GLY A 406 -5.90 12.53 6.17
C GLY A 406 -5.93 11.19 5.41
N ARG A 407 -4.84 10.88 4.71
CA ARG A 407 -4.69 9.56 4.05
C ARG A 407 -4.73 8.43 5.08
N LYS A 408 -5.37 7.31 4.72
CA LYS A 408 -5.49 6.11 5.58
C LYS A 408 -4.15 5.53 6.04
N ALA A 409 -3.05 5.80 5.33
CA ALA A 409 -1.72 5.31 5.66
C ALA A 409 -0.85 6.34 6.42
N GLY A 410 -1.38 7.51 6.79
CA GLY A 410 -0.56 8.63 7.29
C GLY A 410 0.27 9.29 6.17
N ALA A 411 1.14 10.22 6.54
CA ALA A 411 2.18 10.75 5.66
C ALA A 411 3.38 11.29 6.46
N PRO A 412 4.62 11.06 6.00
CA PRO A 412 5.81 11.66 6.62
C PRO A 412 5.84 13.17 6.39
N GLY A 413 6.41 13.90 7.35
CA GLY A 413 6.62 15.34 7.21
C GLY A 413 7.79 15.70 6.31
N VAL A 414 7.85 16.96 5.90
CA VAL A 414 9.00 17.48 5.13
C VAL A 414 10.28 17.48 5.96
N PHE A 415 10.22 17.62 7.29
CA PHE A 415 11.40 17.45 8.14
C PHE A 415 11.98 16.03 8.06
N GLU A 416 11.13 15.01 8.09
CA GLU A 416 11.57 13.61 7.93
C GLU A 416 12.13 13.40 6.52
N SER A 417 11.46 13.95 5.52
CA SER A 417 11.86 13.84 4.11
C SER A 417 13.18 14.56 3.80
N ALA A 418 13.52 15.61 4.55
CA ALA A 418 14.76 16.38 4.42
C ALA A 418 15.95 15.78 5.20
N HIS A 419 15.76 14.65 5.89
CA HIS A 419 16.79 14.01 6.70
C HIS A 419 18.06 13.72 5.88
N GLY A 420 19.22 14.09 6.43
CA GLY A 420 20.53 14.02 5.79
C GLY A 420 20.80 15.15 4.77
N GLY A 421 19.86 16.08 4.61
CA GLY A 421 19.88 17.11 3.58
C GLY A 421 19.68 18.53 4.13
N THR A 422 18.98 19.36 3.36
CA THR A 422 18.70 20.76 3.67
C THR A 422 17.23 21.07 3.46
N LEU A 423 16.61 21.71 4.45
CA LEU A 423 15.26 22.25 4.39
C LEU A 423 15.35 23.77 4.24
N PHE A 424 14.84 24.26 3.11
CA PHE A 424 14.67 25.66 2.81
C PHE A 424 13.26 26.12 3.21
N LEU A 425 13.18 27.07 4.14
CA LEU A 425 11.95 27.68 4.62
C LEU A 425 11.84 29.10 4.06
N ASP A 426 11.14 29.27 2.94
CA ASP A 426 10.88 30.58 2.35
C ASP A 426 9.72 31.27 3.08
N GLU A 427 9.82 32.59 3.18
CA GLU A 427 8.88 33.46 3.87
C GLU A 427 8.61 33.04 5.33
N ILE A 428 9.66 32.69 6.10
CA ILE A 428 9.54 32.20 7.49
C ILE A 428 8.80 33.18 8.42
N GLY A 429 8.83 34.49 8.10
CA GLY A 429 8.10 35.53 8.83
C GLY A 429 6.57 35.49 8.67
N GLU A 430 6.05 34.63 7.77
CA GLU A 430 4.62 34.34 7.59
C GLU A 430 4.16 33.10 8.36
N MET A 431 5.08 32.39 9.04
CA MET A 431 4.74 31.19 9.79
C MET A 431 3.82 31.53 10.99
N PRO A 432 2.68 30.84 11.16
CA PRO A 432 1.79 31.00 12.31
C PRO A 432 2.53 30.86 13.64
N PHE A 433 2.18 31.70 14.61
CA PHE A 433 2.89 31.81 15.88
C PHE A 433 2.93 30.48 16.65
N GLU A 434 1.86 29.68 16.55
CA GLU A 434 1.72 28.38 17.17
C GLU A 434 2.73 27.35 16.63
N LEU A 435 3.03 27.42 15.33
CA LEU A 435 3.97 26.50 14.66
C LEU A 435 5.42 26.86 14.93
N GLN A 436 5.71 28.12 15.27
CA GLN A 436 7.06 28.57 15.61
C GLN A 436 7.63 27.82 16.82
N ALA A 437 6.78 27.45 17.79
CA ALA A 437 7.21 26.64 18.95
C ALA A 437 7.61 25.21 18.56
N LYS A 438 6.90 24.59 17.61
CA LYS A 438 7.22 23.24 17.11
C LYS A 438 8.47 23.25 16.26
N LEU A 439 8.62 24.28 15.40
CA LEU A 439 9.85 24.50 14.65
C LEU A 439 11.05 24.68 15.57
N LEU A 440 10.93 25.50 16.62
CA LEU A 440 12.00 25.69 17.61
C LEU A 440 12.45 24.37 18.22
N ARG A 441 11.52 23.50 18.64
CA ARG A 441 11.85 22.17 19.17
C ARG A 441 12.58 21.31 18.14
N ALA A 442 12.11 21.30 16.89
CA ALA A 442 12.79 20.57 15.81
C ALA A 442 14.24 21.05 15.61
N LEU A 443 14.50 22.36 15.70
CA LEU A 443 15.84 22.96 15.57
C LEU A 443 16.75 22.71 16.79
N GLN A 444 16.18 22.56 17.98
CA GLN A 444 16.93 22.39 19.22
C GLN A 444 17.20 20.91 19.51
N GLU A 445 16.16 20.09 19.47
CA GLU A 445 16.19 18.69 19.87
C GLU A 445 16.59 17.75 18.72
N ARG A 446 16.58 18.25 17.47
CA ARG A 446 16.80 17.44 16.25
C ARG A 446 15.87 16.23 16.17
N LYS A 447 14.62 16.46 16.58
CA LYS A 447 13.56 15.46 16.59
C LYS A 447 12.26 16.09 16.13
N VAL A 448 11.42 15.32 15.47
CA VAL A 448 10.07 15.72 15.09
C VAL A 448 9.05 14.69 15.55
N ARG A 449 7.83 15.15 15.78
CA ARG A 449 6.71 14.32 16.19
C ARG A 449 5.56 14.54 15.20
N ARG A 450 5.08 13.44 14.62
CA ARG A 450 3.92 13.46 13.73
C ARG A 450 2.65 13.84 14.50
N ILE A 451 1.70 14.45 13.80
CA ILE A 451 0.38 14.75 14.36
C ILE A 451 -0.30 13.42 14.73
N GLY A 452 -0.81 13.34 15.96
CA GLY A 452 -1.44 12.14 16.50
C GLY A 452 -0.47 11.08 17.02
N SER A 453 0.84 11.27 16.86
CA SER A 453 1.86 10.36 17.38
C SER A 453 2.41 10.85 18.73
N SER A 454 2.77 9.92 19.61
CA SER A 454 3.58 10.17 20.80
C SER A 454 5.07 9.92 20.57
N HIS A 455 5.43 9.34 19.42
CA HIS A 455 6.80 8.95 19.10
C HIS A 455 7.62 10.12 18.53
N GLU A 456 8.87 10.23 18.96
CA GLU A 456 9.81 11.24 18.46
C GLU A 456 10.78 10.62 17.47
N ILE A 457 10.85 11.21 16.27
CA ILE A 457 11.66 10.74 15.16
C ILE A 457 12.92 11.62 15.08
N PRO A 458 14.13 11.07 15.23
CA PRO A 458 15.35 11.85 15.10
C PRO A 458 15.57 12.30 13.65
N VAL A 459 15.86 13.58 13.47
CA VAL A 459 16.10 14.19 12.16
C VAL A 459 17.41 14.99 12.15
N ASP A 460 18.27 14.72 11.17
CA ASP A 460 19.45 15.54 10.90
C ASP A 460 19.21 16.38 9.65
N VAL A 461 18.83 17.64 9.83
CA VAL A 461 18.43 18.54 8.73
C VAL A 461 19.15 19.87 8.88
N ARG A 462 19.82 20.32 7.81
CA ARG A 462 20.32 21.70 7.74
C ARG A 462 19.17 22.64 7.43
N ILE A 463 19.15 23.82 8.07
CA ILE A 463 18.06 24.77 7.88
C ILE A 463 18.60 26.01 7.18
N VAL A 464 17.92 26.40 6.11
CA VAL A 464 18.12 27.68 5.45
C VAL A 464 16.77 28.39 5.45
N ALA A 465 16.66 29.53 6.12
CA ALA A 465 15.41 30.28 6.21
C ALA A 465 15.53 31.57 5.39
N ALA A 466 14.43 31.99 4.75
CA ALA A 466 14.38 33.24 4.02
C ALA A 466 13.18 34.09 4.43
N THR A 467 13.35 35.41 4.42
CA THR A 467 12.24 36.35 4.63
C THR A 467 12.52 37.73 4.03
N ASN A 468 11.46 38.41 3.62
CA ASN A 468 11.43 39.82 3.28
C ASN A 468 10.96 40.72 4.44
N ARG A 469 10.46 40.14 5.54
CA ARG A 469 10.03 40.88 6.73
C ARG A 469 11.23 41.21 7.62
N ASN A 470 11.12 42.30 8.37
CA ASN A 470 12.05 42.61 9.44
C ASN A 470 11.65 41.80 10.69
N LEU A 471 12.33 40.68 10.94
CA LEU A 471 11.99 39.78 12.05
C LEU A 471 12.13 40.45 13.42
N GLU A 472 13.06 41.40 13.59
CA GLU A 472 13.21 42.14 14.86
C GLU A 472 11.94 42.95 15.19
N LYS A 473 11.36 43.61 14.18
CA LYS A 473 10.06 44.30 14.32
C LYS A 473 8.92 43.31 14.57
N GLU A 474 8.95 42.13 13.96
CA GLU A 474 7.93 41.10 14.19
C GLU A 474 8.03 40.49 15.60
N VAL A 475 9.25 40.37 16.16
CA VAL A 475 9.47 40.02 17.56
C VAL A 475 8.95 41.10 18.49
N ALA A 476 9.25 42.38 18.22
CA ALA A 476 8.74 43.50 19.00
C ALA A 476 7.19 43.56 18.99
N ARG A 477 6.56 43.16 17.89
CA ARG A 477 5.10 43.06 17.73
C ARG A 477 4.50 41.76 18.28
N ARG A 478 5.29 40.89 18.91
CA ARG A 478 4.88 39.56 19.42
C ARG A 478 4.27 38.64 18.35
N ARG A 479 4.60 38.84 17.07
CA ARG A 479 4.19 37.98 15.95
C ARG A 479 5.25 36.95 15.56
N PHE A 480 6.47 37.13 16.05
CA PHE A 480 7.55 36.18 15.92
C PHE A 480 8.19 35.92 17.29
N ARG A 481 8.55 34.67 17.59
CA ARG A 481 9.15 34.35 18.88
C ARG A 481 10.63 34.73 18.91
N VAL A 482 11.03 35.34 20.02
CA VAL A 482 12.42 35.77 20.25
C VAL A 482 13.41 34.60 20.29
N ASP A 483 13.01 33.47 20.88
CA ASP A 483 13.82 32.26 21.00
C ASP A 483 14.12 31.64 19.62
N LEU A 484 13.10 31.54 18.76
CA LEU A 484 13.25 31.09 17.38
C LEU A 484 14.11 32.04 16.55
N TYR A 485 13.95 33.36 16.73
CA TYR A 485 14.77 34.35 16.02
C TYR A 485 16.26 34.11 16.23
N TYR A 486 16.70 33.97 17.49
CA TYR A 486 18.12 33.73 17.79
C TYR A 486 18.60 32.37 17.27
N ARG A 487 17.73 31.35 17.20
CA ARG A 487 18.09 30.04 16.65
C ARG A 487 18.21 30.02 15.13
N LEU A 488 17.46 30.88 14.43
CA LEU A 488 17.53 31.04 12.99
C LEU A 488 18.66 31.99 12.57
N ASN A 489 18.88 33.08 13.32
CA ASN A 489 19.85 34.12 12.98
C ASN A 489 21.27 33.80 13.48
N ILE A 490 21.79 32.61 13.14
CA ILE A 490 23.17 32.21 13.45
C ILE A 490 24.10 32.78 12.36
N LEU A 491 23.85 32.43 11.10
CA LEU A 491 24.58 32.94 9.94
C LEU A 491 23.66 33.79 9.07
N GLN A 492 23.91 35.09 8.97
CA GLN A 492 23.02 36.02 8.24
C GLN A 492 23.58 36.48 6.89
N ILE A 493 22.75 36.36 5.86
CA ILE A 493 22.98 36.90 4.52
C ILE A 493 21.89 37.94 4.23
N HIS A 494 22.30 39.14 3.83
CA HIS A 494 21.38 40.18 3.38
C HIS A 494 21.51 40.34 1.87
N MET A 495 20.47 39.94 1.12
CA MET A 495 20.45 40.05 -0.33
C MET A 495 20.35 41.52 -0.75
N LEU A 496 21.25 41.93 -1.64
CA LEU A 496 21.27 43.28 -2.18
C LEU A 496 20.11 43.47 -3.17
N PRO A 497 19.32 44.54 -3.03
CA PRO A 497 18.30 44.89 -4.01
C PRO A 497 18.95 45.43 -5.29
N LEU A 498 18.28 45.23 -6.43
CA LEU A 498 18.79 45.55 -7.77
C LEU A 498 19.19 47.02 -7.90
N ARG A 499 18.50 47.94 -7.22
CA ARG A 499 18.84 49.37 -7.19
C ARG A 499 20.26 49.69 -6.70
N GLU A 500 20.86 48.84 -5.87
CA GLU A 500 22.23 49.03 -5.38
C GLU A 500 23.31 48.65 -6.41
N TYR A 501 22.92 47.97 -7.50
CA TYR A 501 23.79 47.59 -8.61
C TYR A 501 23.06 47.72 -9.96
N ALA A 502 22.22 48.76 -10.08
CA ALA A 502 21.37 48.99 -11.24
C ALA A 502 22.17 49.15 -12.55
N ASP A 503 23.41 49.60 -12.47
CA ASP A 503 24.32 49.72 -13.61
C ASP A 503 24.56 48.38 -14.32
N SER A 504 24.44 47.26 -13.59
CA SER A 504 24.54 45.91 -14.14
C SER A 504 23.23 45.42 -14.79
N ALA A 505 22.09 46.10 -14.60
CA ALA A 505 20.78 45.63 -15.06
C ALA A 505 20.70 45.40 -16.57
N GLY A 506 21.38 46.25 -17.36
CA GLY A 506 21.47 46.07 -18.81
C GLY A 506 22.20 44.79 -19.20
N ASP A 507 23.36 44.54 -18.59
CA ASP A 507 24.18 43.37 -18.90
C ASP A 507 23.51 42.07 -18.40
N MET A 508 22.80 42.13 -17.27
CA MET A 508 21.96 41.04 -16.77
C MET A 508 20.79 40.76 -17.73
N ALA A 509 20.13 41.81 -18.25
CA ALA A 509 19.03 41.66 -19.20
C ALA A 509 19.47 41.02 -20.52
N GLU A 510 20.65 41.34 -21.03
CA GLU A 510 21.21 40.68 -22.22
C GLU A 510 21.40 39.18 -22.01
N ARG A 511 21.93 38.78 -20.85
CA ARG A 511 22.11 37.36 -20.50
C ARG A 511 20.78 36.63 -20.35
N ILE A 512 19.78 37.28 -19.75
CA ILE A 512 18.42 36.75 -19.65
C ILE A 512 17.80 36.61 -21.05
N LEU A 513 17.98 37.60 -21.92
CA LEU A 513 17.46 37.59 -23.29
C LEU A 513 18.05 36.43 -24.09
N LEU A 514 19.36 36.22 -24.04
CA LEU A 514 20.02 35.09 -24.70
C LEU A 514 19.51 33.73 -24.22
N ARG A 515 19.09 33.63 -22.95
CA ARG A 515 18.49 32.42 -22.39
C ARG A 515 17.05 32.21 -22.88
N LEU A 516 16.27 33.28 -23.01
CA LEU A 516 14.85 33.22 -23.37
C LEU A 516 14.61 33.18 -24.89
N ALA A 517 15.49 33.81 -25.66
CA ALA A 517 15.44 33.92 -27.12
C ALA A 517 16.88 33.77 -27.68
N PRO A 518 17.39 32.52 -27.81
CA PRO A 518 18.75 32.25 -28.28
C PRO A 518 19.05 32.80 -29.69
N GLU A 519 18.01 32.99 -30.49
CA GLU A 519 18.04 33.58 -31.83
C GLU A 519 18.05 35.13 -31.84
N SER A 520 18.14 35.76 -30.66
CA SER A 520 18.35 37.21 -30.54
C SER A 520 19.74 37.61 -31.01
N ASP A 521 19.83 38.68 -31.81
CA ASP A 521 21.09 39.13 -32.38
C ASP A 521 21.77 40.21 -31.51
N VAL A 522 22.85 40.81 -32.01
CA VAL A 522 23.55 41.91 -31.31
C VAL A 522 22.70 43.19 -31.26
N SER A 523 21.87 43.43 -32.28
CA SER A 523 21.00 44.60 -32.39
C SER A 523 19.91 44.56 -31.32
N ASP A 524 19.26 43.41 -31.14
CA ASP A 524 18.22 43.20 -30.12
C ASP A 524 18.75 43.49 -28.70
N ARG A 525 19.94 42.96 -28.39
CA ARG A 525 20.60 43.16 -27.09
C ARG A 525 20.94 44.63 -26.83
N ARG A 526 21.55 45.30 -27.80
CA ARG A 526 21.84 46.74 -27.71
C ARG A 526 20.57 47.56 -27.56
N HIS A 527 19.52 47.17 -28.28
CA HIS A 527 18.23 47.85 -28.20
C HIS A 527 17.62 47.71 -26.80
N LEU A 528 17.52 46.48 -26.26
CA LEU A 528 17.02 46.24 -24.90
C LEU A 528 17.85 47.01 -23.85
N ARG A 529 19.18 47.00 -23.95
CA ARG A 529 20.06 47.78 -23.06
C ARG A 529 19.79 49.28 -23.16
N SER A 530 19.54 49.80 -24.36
CA SER A 530 19.20 51.21 -24.56
C SER A 530 17.85 51.59 -23.94
N LEU A 531 16.86 50.69 -23.96
CA LEU A 531 15.56 50.88 -23.33
C LEU A 531 15.69 50.90 -21.81
N LEU A 532 16.43 49.94 -21.23
CA LEU A 532 16.66 49.89 -19.79
C LEU A 532 17.46 51.09 -19.28
N LYS A 533 18.40 51.63 -20.08
CA LYS A 533 19.12 52.86 -19.72
C LYS A 533 18.19 54.07 -19.52
N LYS A 534 17.04 54.12 -20.21
CA LYS A 534 16.04 55.19 -20.03
C LYS A 534 15.35 55.16 -18.66
N LEU A 535 15.41 54.04 -17.94
CA LEU A 535 14.86 53.92 -16.60
C LEU A 535 15.68 54.69 -15.55
N GLY A 536 16.96 54.98 -15.83
CA GLY A 536 17.82 55.76 -14.95
C GLY A 536 17.88 55.20 -13.53
N THR A 537 17.67 56.05 -12.53
CA THR A 537 17.64 55.71 -11.10
C THR A 537 16.29 55.13 -10.67
N TYR A 538 15.77 54.15 -11.41
CA TYR A 538 14.55 53.46 -11.03
C TYR A 538 14.79 52.57 -9.79
N ASP A 539 13.81 52.52 -8.87
CA ASP A 539 13.97 51.86 -7.58
C ASP A 539 13.92 50.32 -7.64
N TRP A 540 13.48 49.76 -8.77
CA TRP A 540 13.34 48.30 -8.99
C TRP A 540 12.59 47.58 -7.85
N PRO A 541 11.34 47.97 -7.53
CA PRO A 541 10.58 47.38 -6.43
C PRO A 541 10.38 45.86 -6.56
N GLY A 542 10.37 45.31 -7.78
CA GLY A 542 10.31 43.86 -8.01
C GLY A 542 11.66 43.18 -8.24
N ASN A 543 12.78 43.90 -8.09
CA ASN A 543 14.15 43.41 -8.22
C ASN A 543 14.35 42.56 -9.51
N MET A 544 14.99 41.39 -9.42
CA MET A 544 15.26 40.53 -10.59
C MET A 544 13.97 39.96 -11.21
N ARG A 545 12.88 39.78 -10.45
CA ARG A 545 11.59 39.34 -11.00
C ARG A 545 11.02 40.38 -11.97
N GLU A 546 11.13 41.65 -11.61
CA GLU A 546 10.71 42.75 -12.49
C GLU A 546 11.58 42.84 -13.74
N LEU A 547 12.91 42.76 -13.58
CA LEU A 547 13.84 42.74 -14.72
C LEU A 547 13.53 41.58 -15.68
N GLU A 548 13.38 40.35 -15.16
CA GLU A 548 13.05 39.19 -15.98
C GLU A 548 11.72 39.36 -16.72
N ASN A 549 10.70 39.94 -16.07
CA ASN A 549 9.42 40.22 -16.70
C ASN A 549 9.53 41.22 -17.86
N ILE A 550 10.34 42.27 -17.72
CA ILE A 550 10.60 43.24 -18.79
C ILE A 550 11.27 42.53 -19.98
N VAL A 551 12.30 41.72 -19.73
CA VAL A 551 13.00 40.97 -20.80
C VAL A 551 12.09 39.95 -21.46
N ARG A 552 11.25 39.25 -20.69
CA ARG A 552 10.28 38.28 -21.21
C ARG A 552 9.25 38.95 -22.13
N ARG A 553 8.75 40.13 -21.76
CA ARG A 553 7.87 40.93 -22.63
C ARG A 553 8.57 41.35 -23.91
N TYR A 554 9.82 41.83 -23.80
CA TYR A 554 10.62 42.18 -24.97
C TYR A 554 10.79 40.99 -25.93
N ALA A 555 11.19 39.83 -25.41
CA ALA A 555 11.39 38.60 -26.18
C ALA A 555 10.10 38.12 -26.87
N ALA A 556 8.95 38.22 -26.20
CA ALA A 556 7.65 37.84 -26.77
C ALA A 556 7.18 38.80 -27.87
N LEU A 557 7.52 40.08 -27.76
CA LEU A 557 7.07 41.15 -28.67
C LEU A 557 7.94 41.27 -29.93
N ARG A 558 9.24 41.00 -29.82
CA ARG A 558 10.24 41.13 -30.91
C ARG A 558 9.82 40.44 -32.22
N PRO A 559 9.33 39.18 -32.24
CA PRO A 559 9.03 38.49 -33.51
C PRO A 559 7.78 39.02 -34.23
N HIS A 560 6.95 39.81 -33.56
CA HIS A 560 5.59 40.13 -34.03
C HIS A 560 5.34 41.61 -34.29
N LEU A 561 6.17 42.50 -33.74
CA LEU A 561 6.04 43.94 -33.95
C LEU A 561 6.78 44.39 -35.21
N THR A 562 6.06 45.10 -36.07
CA THR A 562 6.60 45.73 -37.28
C THR A 562 7.31 47.05 -37.01
N ARG A 563 7.17 47.61 -35.80
CA ARG A 563 7.86 48.82 -35.31
C ARG A 563 8.85 48.48 -34.20
N PRO A 564 9.87 49.32 -33.94
CA PRO A 564 10.73 49.15 -32.77
C PRO A 564 9.92 49.12 -31.46
N ILE A 565 10.27 48.18 -30.59
CA ILE A 565 9.72 48.06 -29.23
C ILE A 565 10.10 49.32 -28.44
N SER A 566 9.11 49.98 -27.84
CA SER A 566 9.33 51.13 -26.95
C SER A 566 9.44 50.67 -25.50
N LEU A 567 9.82 51.59 -24.60
CA LEU A 567 9.84 51.28 -23.17
C LEU A 567 8.43 51.02 -22.65
N ASP A 568 7.43 51.76 -23.13
CA ASP A 568 6.02 51.63 -22.70
C ASP A 568 5.41 50.27 -23.07
N ASP A 569 5.94 49.60 -24.09
CA ASP A 569 5.48 48.26 -24.51
C ASP A 569 5.89 47.16 -23.51
N ILE A 570 7.02 47.34 -22.82
CA ILE A 570 7.65 46.32 -21.98
C ILE A 570 7.66 46.68 -20.49
N PHE A 571 7.57 47.97 -20.18
CA PHE A 571 7.63 48.51 -18.84
C PHE A 571 6.34 49.26 -18.52
N VAL A 572 5.58 48.68 -17.60
CA VAL A 572 4.43 49.33 -16.98
C VAL A 572 4.89 49.73 -15.58
N ARG A 573 4.96 51.03 -15.29
CA ARG A 573 5.26 51.49 -13.93
C ARG A 573 4.19 50.90 -12.99
N PRO A 574 4.56 50.05 -12.02
CA PRO A 574 3.60 49.60 -11.04
C PRO A 574 3.19 50.82 -10.20
N ASP A 575 1.90 51.14 -10.16
CA ASP A 575 1.34 52.11 -9.19
C ASP A 575 1.20 51.48 -7.79
N ILE A 576 2.18 50.62 -7.46
CA ILE A 576 2.25 49.82 -6.24
C ILE A 576 3.36 50.43 -5.39
N ARG A 577 3.19 51.69 -5.00
CA ARG A 577 3.84 52.12 -3.75
C ARG A 577 3.01 51.49 -2.66
N GLU A 578 3.55 50.48 -1.98
CA GLU A 578 3.11 50.18 -0.62
C GLU A 578 3.26 51.47 0.16
N LYS A 579 2.15 52.24 0.27
CA LYS A 579 2.05 53.21 1.34
C LYS A 579 2.34 52.40 2.61
N PRO A 580 3.27 52.83 3.48
CA PRO A 580 3.40 52.18 4.77
C PRO A 580 1.99 52.11 5.34
N LEU A 581 1.55 50.90 5.72
CA LEU A 581 0.38 50.75 6.56
C LEU A 581 0.69 51.53 7.85
N GLU A 582 0.35 52.82 7.86
CA GLU A 582 -0.16 53.41 9.07
C GLU A 582 -1.30 52.50 9.49
N THR A 583 -1.07 51.81 10.60
CA THR A 583 -2.04 50.94 11.25
C THR A 583 -3.37 51.67 11.29
N ALA A 584 -4.31 51.25 10.44
CA ALA A 584 -5.68 51.67 10.59
C ALA A 584 -6.09 51.22 11.99
N PRO A 585 -6.44 52.15 12.90
CA PRO A 585 -6.79 51.81 14.26
C PRO A 585 -7.92 50.78 14.24
N SER A 586 -7.84 49.79 15.12
CA SER A 586 -8.91 48.81 15.25
C SER A 586 -10.25 49.53 15.49
N LYS A 587 -11.38 48.93 15.11
CA LYS A 587 -12.72 49.51 15.40
C LYS A 587 -12.87 49.96 16.86
N LYS A 588 -12.18 49.29 17.80
CA LYS A 588 -12.15 49.64 19.23
C LYS A 588 -11.30 50.87 19.54
N GLU A 589 -10.16 51.06 18.86
CA GLU A 589 -9.30 52.23 19.03
C GLU A 589 -9.90 53.48 18.39
N GLN A 590 -10.60 53.33 17.25
CA GLN A 590 -11.40 54.39 16.64
C GLN A 590 -12.57 54.79 17.55
N GLU A 591 -13.26 53.81 18.13
CA GLU A 591 -14.35 54.06 19.07
C GLU A 591 -13.84 54.75 20.35
N TYR A 592 -12.69 54.33 20.89
CA TYR A 592 -12.07 54.99 22.05
C TYR A 592 -11.63 56.42 21.74
N ARG A 593 -11.02 56.67 20.57
CA ARG A 593 -10.65 58.02 20.13
C ARG A 593 -11.87 58.93 19.99
N ASN A 594 -12.94 58.47 19.33
CA ASN A 594 -14.18 59.23 19.20
C ASN A 594 -14.79 59.56 20.57
N ILE A 595 -14.79 58.60 21.51
CA ILE A 595 -15.26 58.84 22.87
C ILE A 595 -14.38 59.89 23.56
N MET A 596 -13.05 59.81 23.45
CA MET A 596 -12.12 60.74 24.08
C MET A 596 -12.16 62.16 23.48
N GLU A 597 -12.37 62.30 22.17
CA GLU A 597 -12.59 63.60 21.53
C GLU A 597 -13.88 64.26 22.02
N LEU A 598 -14.96 63.50 22.20
CA LEU A 598 -16.19 64.01 22.80
C LEU A 598 -15.98 64.41 24.27
N PHE A 599 -15.17 63.66 25.01
CA PHE A 599 -14.78 64.03 26.37
C PHE A 599 -13.98 65.34 26.43
N ALA A 600 -13.08 65.58 25.48
CA ALA A 600 -12.34 66.83 25.35
C ALA A 600 -13.28 68.00 24.98
N ARG A 601 -14.18 67.78 24.00
CA ARG A 601 -15.14 68.77 23.50
C ARG A 601 -16.18 69.18 24.56
N PHE A 602 -16.59 68.25 25.41
CA PHE A 602 -17.56 68.50 26.49
C PHE A 602 -16.90 68.62 27.88
N HIS A 603 -15.60 68.91 27.94
CA HIS A 603 -14.83 69.19 29.16
C HIS A 603 -15.06 68.17 30.29
N GLY A 604 -15.07 66.87 29.98
CA GLY A 604 -15.23 65.83 31.00
C GLY A 604 -16.68 65.48 31.36
N ASN A 605 -17.69 66.18 30.81
CA ASN A 605 -19.08 65.98 31.21
C ASN A 605 -19.68 64.68 30.62
N ARG A 606 -19.61 63.62 31.44
CA ARG A 606 -20.09 62.26 31.10
C ARG A 606 -21.54 62.19 30.64
N THR A 607 -22.41 63.11 31.08
CA THR A 607 -23.84 63.10 30.72
C THR A 607 -24.04 63.60 29.29
N LEU A 608 -23.30 64.64 28.89
CA LEU A 608 -23.37 65.20 27.54
C LEU A 608 -22.72 64.27 26.51
N VAL A 609 -21.59 63.66 26.87
CA VAL A 609 -20.92 62.67 26.02
C VAL A 609 -21.81 61.44 25.77
N ALA A 610 -22.49 60.93 26.81
CA ALA A 610 -23.40 59.80 26.66
C ALA A 610 -24.62 60.14 25.78
N ARG A 611 -25.16 61.36 25.90
CA ARG A 611 -26.28 61.85 25.09
C ARG A 611 -25.91 61.99 23.62
N GLU A 612 -24.73 62.53 23.32
CA GLU A 612 -24.23 62.69 21.95
C GLU A 612 -23.98 61.34 21.27
N LEU A 613 -23.52 60.35 22.05
CA LEU A 613 -23.31 58.98 21.57
C LEU A 613 -24.60 58.13 21.52
N GLY A 614 -25.74 58.67 21.96
CA GLY A 614 -27.02 57.94 21.99
C GLY A 614 -27.06 56.76 22.95
N ILE A 615 -26.22 56.75 24.00
CA ILE A 615 -26.11 55.63 24.96
C ILE A 615 -26.37 56.08 26.40
N SER A 616 -26.72 55.14 27.28
CA SER A 616 -26.87 55.43 28.71
C SER A 616 -25.51 55.67 29.39
N ARG A 617 -25.51 56.44 30.48
CA ARG A 617 -24.29 56.77 31.27
C ARG A 617 -23.59 55.53 31.82
N SER A 618 -24.36 54.49 32.18
CA SER A 618 -23.84 53.18 32.62
C SER A 618 -23.19 52.40 31.48
N THR A 619 -23.73 52.51 30.25
CA THR A 619 -23.15 51.88 29.04
C THR A 619 -21.84 52.55 28.64
N LEU A 620 -21.76 53.87 28.72
CA LEU A 620 -20.53 54.63 28.47
C LEU A 620 -19.42 54.22 29.47
N TRP A 621 -19.75 54.08 30.75
CA TRP A 621 -18.79 53.65 31.77
C TRP A 621 -18.28 52.22 31.53
N ARG A 622 -19.20 51.29 31.17
CA ARG A 622 -18.83 49.92 30.82
C ARG A 622 -17.92 49.88 29.58
N LYS A 623 -18.24 50.64 28.52
CA LYS A 623 -17.40 50.76 27.32
C LYS A 623 -16.01 51.32 27.63
N LEU A 624 -15.91 52.37 28.44
CA LEU A 624 -14.62 52.93 28.87
C LEU A 624 -13.77 51.92 29.67
N LYS A 625 -14.40 51.11 30.53
CA LYS A 625 -13.71 50.07 31.29
C LYS A 625 -13.20 48.94 30.38
N THR A 626 -14.01 48.51 29.41
CA THR A 626 -13.63 47.46 28.45
C THR A 626 -12.60 47.95 27.42
N LEU A 627 -12.68 49.20 26.98
CA LEU A 627 -11.73 49.80 26.03
C LEU A 627 -10.42 50.23 26.71
N GLY A 628 -10.46 50.65 27.98
CA GLY A 628 -9.28 51.02 28.77
C GLY A 628 -8.40 49.85 29.20
N GLN A 629 -8.95 48.63 29.27
CA GLN A 629 -8.17 47.41 29.56
C GLN A 629 -7.35 46.91 28.36
N GLY A 630 -7.54 47.47 27.16
CA GLY A 630 -6.78 47.12 25.95
C GLY A 630 -5.52 47.95 25.71
N ASN A 631 -5.25 48.97 26.53
CA ASN A 631 -4.12 49.91 26.40
C ASN A 631 -3.22 49.94 27.65
N ALA A 632 -3.23 48.88 28.45
CA ALA A 632 -2.24 48.64 29.49
C ALA A 632 -1.47 47.36 29.13
N ASP A 633 -0.56 47.50 28.16
CA ASP A 633 0.66 46.69 27.98
C ASP A 633 1.56 47.34 26.92
#